data_AF-E0W4H7-F1
#
_entry.id   AF-E0W4H7-F1
#
_cell.length_a   1.000
_cell.length_b   1.000
_cell.length_c   1.000
_cell.angle_alpha   90.00
_cell.angle_beta   90.00
_cell.angle_gamma   90.00
#
_symmetry.space_group_name_H-M   'P 1'
#
loop_
_entity.id
_entity.type
_entity.pdbx_description
1 polymer ?
#
loop_
_entity_poly.entity_id
_entity_poly.type
_entity_poly.pdbx_seq_one_letter_code
_entity_poly.pdbx_strand_id
1 'polypeptide(L)' 'TFYNSANAVVNVTVFYESLCPDSIRFIKKQLHPTYSELKDYMNVELVPFGKARVR' A
#
# COMPACT_ATOMS: atom_id res chain seq x y z
N THR A 1 6.25 14.36 -29.37
CA THR A 1 7.21 13.49 -28.66
C THR A 1 6.43 12.42 -27.94
N PHE A 2 6.48 11.18 -28.43
CA PHE A 2 5.75 10.07 -27.84
C PHE A 2 6.45 9.66 -26.55
N TYR A 3 5.81 9.91 -25.39
CA TYR A 3 6.28 9.37 -24.12
C TYR A 3 6.14 7.84 -24.20
N ASN A 4 7.26 7.15 -24.45
CA ASN A 4 7.39 5.75 -24.09
C ASN A 4 7.47 5.67 -22.57
N SER A 5 6.35 5.92 -21.90
CA SER A 5 6.22 5.62 -20.49
C SER A 5 5.95 4.12 -20.43
N ALA A 6 6.99 3.31 -20.23
CA ALA A 6 6.79 1.95 -19.74
C ALA A 6 5.77 2.05 -18.60
N ASN A 7 4.65 1.32 -18.69
CA ASN A 7 3.53 1.38 -17.74
C ASN A 7 4.06 1.61 -16.32
N ALA A 8 4.06 2.87 -15.87
CA ALA A 8 4.83 3.27 -14.72
C ALA A 8 4.02 2.88 -13.49
N VAL A 9 4.29 1.66 -12.99
CA VAL A 9 3.64 1.12 -11.81
C VAL A 9 4.08 1.93 -10.59
N VAL A 10 3.12 2.39 -9.80
CA VAL A 10 3.38 3.13 -8.57
C VAL A 10 3.65 2.15 -7.43
N ASN A 11 4.82 2.28 -6.80
CA ASN A 11 5.16 1.47 -5.62
C ASN A 11 4.56 2.09 -4.36
N VAL A 12 3.85 1.29 -3.56
CA VAL A 12 3.22 1.71 -2.30
C VAL A 12 3.57 0.71 -1.21
N THR A 13 4.45 1.09 -0.29
CA THR A 13 4.78 0.28 0.91
C THR A 13 4.00 0.82 2.11
N VAL A 14 3.25 -0.05 2.79
CA VAL A 14 2.42 0.28 3.95
C VAL A 14 2.95 -0.44 5.18
N PHE A 15 3.50 0.33 6.11
CA PHE A 15 3.89 -0.16 7.44
C PHE A 15 2.66 -0.12 8.35
N TYR A 16 2.28 -1.26 8.92
CA TYR A 16 1.02 -1.38 9.67
C TYR A 16 1.14 -2.32 10.88
N GLU A 17 0.36 -2.08 11.92
CA GLU A 17 0.26 -2.97 13.08
C GLU A 17 -1.06 -3.73 13.00
N SER A 18 -1.02 -5.07 12.98
CA SER A 18 -2.18 -5.92 12.69
C SER A 18 -3.39 -5.70 13.61
N LEU A 19 -3.15 -5.29 14.86
CA LEU A 19 -4.20 -5.02 15.85
C LEU A 19 -4.50 -3.53 16.05
N CYS A 20 -3.80 -2.64 15.34
CA CYS A 20 -4.04 -1.20 15.43
C CYS A 20 -5.36 -0.84 14.70
N PRO A 21 -6.35 -0.23 15.36
CA PRO A 21 -7.62 0.13 14.74
C PRO A 21 -7.49 1.06 13.53
N ASP A 22 -6.52 1.97 13.54
CA ASP A 22 -6.27 2.90 12.44
C ASP A 22 -5.67 2.19 11.23
N SER A 23 -4.70 1.29 11.43
CA SER A 23 -4.14 0.44 10.38
C SER A 23 -5.22 -0.41 9.71
N ILE A 24 -6.07 -1.05 10.52
CA ILE A 24 -7.21 -1.84 10.02
C ILE A 24 -8.17 -0.96 9.22
N ARG A 25 -8.50 0.24 9.73
CA ARG A 25 -9.40 1.18 9.05
C ARG A 25 -8.84 1.64 7.71
N PHE A 26 -7.56 2.01 7.66
CA PHE A 26 -6.88 2.40 6.42
C PHE A 26 -6.92 1.28 5.38
N ILE A 27 -6.52 0.06 5.75
CA ILE A 27 -6.51 -1.08 4.84
C ILE A 27 -7.93 -1.36 4.30
N LYS A 28 -8.94 -1.40 5.18
CA LYS A 28 -10.31 -1.76 4.78
C LYS A 28 -11.04 -0.68 3.99
N LYS A 29 -10.83 0.59 4.32
CA LYS A 29 -11.65 1.70 3.80
C LYS A 29 -10.97 2.52 2.71
N GLN A 30 -9.65 2.42 2.57
CA GLN A 30 -8.90 3.20 1.60
C GLN A 30 -8.09 2.26 0.69
N LEU A 31 -7.12 1.52 1.24
CA LEU A 31 -6.21 0.74 0.42
C LEU A 31 -6.90 -0.38 -0.37
N HIS A 32 -7.75 -1.18 0.27
CA HIS A 32 -8.41 -2.32 -0.38
C HIS A 32 -9.32 -1.92 -1.56
N PRO A 33 -10.26 -0.96 -1.43
CA PRO A 33 -11.07 -0.55 -2.58
C PRO A 33 -10.22 0.08 -3.69
N THR A 34 -9.26 0.93 -3.36
CA THR A 34 -8.35 1.53 -4.35
C THR A 34 -7.52 0.47 -5.09
N TYR A 35 -6.98 -0.52 -4.37
CA TYR A 35 -6.23 -1.61 -4.99
C TYR A 35 -7.12 -2.47 -5.91
N SER A 36 -8.37 -2.71 -5.53
CA SER A 36 -9.31 -3.46 -6.37
C SER A 36 -9.52 -2.79 -7.74
N GLU A 37 -9.50 -1.46 -7.80
CA GLU A 37 -9.68 -0.68 -9.02
C GLU A 37 -8.38 -0.46 -9.80
N LEU A 38 -7.23 -0.36 -9.11
CA LEU A 38 -5.98 0.13 -9.69
C LEU A 38 -4.82 -0.88 -9.64
N LYS A 39 -5.03 -2.14 -9.23
CA LYS A 39 -3.98 -3.17 -9.08
C LYS A 39 -3.02 -3.30 -10.27
N ASP A 40 -3.45 -3.03 -11.49
CA ASP A 40 -2.61 -3.15 -12.69
C ASP A 40 -1.61 -1.98 -12.82
N TYR A 41 -1.80 -0.91 -12.03
CA TYR A 41 -0.99 0.31 -12.02
C TYR A 41 -0.25 0.55 -10.71
N MET A 42 -0.39 -0.35 -9.72
CA MET A 42 0.30 -0.23 -8.44
C MET A 42 0.88 -1.55 -7.94
N ASN A 43 2.06 -1.45 -7.33
CA ASN A 43 2.70 -2.54 -6.62
C ASN A 43 2.63 -2.24 -5.12
N VAL A 44 1.80 -2.99 -4.40
CA VAL A 44 1.54 -2.77 -2.98
C VAL A 44 2.30 -3.79 -2.14
N GLU A 45 3.07 -3.29 -1.18
CA GLU A 45 3.77 -4.08 -0.17
C GLU A 45 3.19 -3.76 1.22
N LEU A 46 2.80 -4.80 1.96
CA LEU A 46 2.33 -4.66 3.35
C LEU A 46 3.41 -5.17 4.29
N VAL A 47 3.96 -4.28 5.11
CA VAL A 47 5.02 -4.61 6.08
C VAL A 47 4.42 -4.53 7.49
N PRO A 48 4.27 -5.67 8.20
CA PRO A 48 3.86 -5.66 9.59
C PRO A 48 4.95 -4.96 10.43
N PHE A 49 4.59 -3.83 11.04
CA PHE A 49 5.46 -3.00 11.85
C PHE A 49 4.73 -2.70 13.16
N GLY A 50 5.02 -3.49 14.19
CA GLY A 50 4.51 -3.24 15.53
C GLY A 50 5.28 -2.12 16.24
N LYS A 51 4.82 -1.68 17.41
CA LYS A 51 5.59 -0.79 18.31
C LYS A 51 6.83 -1.45 18.96
N ALA A 52 7.35 -2.53 18.37
CA ALA A 52 8.63 -3.09 18.77
C ALA A 52 9.72 -2.09 18.37
N ARG A 53 10.41 -1.54 19.36
CA ARG A 53 11.52 -0.62 19.12
C ARG A 53 12.55 -1.33 18.24
N VAL A 54 12.79 -0.81 17.04
CA VAL A 54 14.04 -1.10 16.34
C VAL A 54 15.13 -0.47 17.20
N ARG A 55 15.93 -1.31 17.85
CA ARG A 55 17.08 -0.88 18.64
C ARG A 55 18.31 -0.86 17.77
#